data_AF-A0A5C5DGA5-F1
#
_entry.id   AF-A0A5C5DGA5-F1
#
_cell.length_a   1.000
_cell.length_b   1.000
_cell.length_c   1.000
_cell.angle_alpha   90.00
_cell.angle_beta   90.00
_cell.angle_gamma   90.00
#
_symmetry.space_group_name_H-M   'P 1'
#
loop_
_entity.id
_entity.type
_entity.pdbx_description
1 polymer ?
#
loop_
_entity_poly.entity_id
_entity_poly.type
_entity_poly.pdbx_seq_one_letter_code
_entity_poly.pdbx_strand_id
1 'polypeptide(L)'
;MSWGGSANSQCYNTGTTAAKHIHAEIDATYGSRRMCMVLREQDFSAGRYRVRQIIKSLLLVAKRPGHYRPVNISPDKYERRLQQGA
;
A
#
# COMPACT_ATOMS: atom_id res chain seq x y z
N MET A 1 36.08 -16.80 -16.07
CA MET A 1 35.75 -15.40 -15.72
C MET A 1 35.10 -15.40 -14.34
N SER A 2 35.70 -14.64 -13.42
CA SER A 2 35.28 -14.53 -12.02
C SER A 2 34.06 -13.61 -11.89
N TRP A 3 32.97 -14.08 -11.29
CA TRP A 3 31.93 -13.20 -10.74
C TRP A 3 32.20 -12.99 -9.25
N GLY A 4 33.31 -12.31 -8.96
CA GLY A 4 33.59 -11.72 -7.66
C GLY A 4 32.98 -10.32 -7.61
N GLY A 5 31.93 -10.12 -6.82
CA GLY A 5 31.34 -8.81 -6.58
C GLY A 5 30.08 -8.89 -5.74
N SER A 6 30.12 -8.30 -4.55
CA SER A 6 29.07 -8.30 -3.52
C SER A 6 27.73 -7.70 -3.99
N ALA A 7 26.88 -8.51 -4.62
CA ALA A 7 25.57 -8.13 -5.15
C ALA A 7 24.52 -7.78 -4.08
N ASN A 8 24.82 -8.00 -2.80
CA ASN A 8 23.88 -7.72 -1.72
C ASN A 8 23.73 -6.23 -1.46
N SER A 9 24.64 -5.39 -1.98
CA SER A 9 24.66 -3.98 -1.65
C SER A 9 23.86 -3.06 -2.58
N GLN A 10 23.87 -3.34 -3.88
CA GLN A 10 23.15 -2.50 -4.83
C GLN A 10 21.63 -2.69 -4.72
N CYS A 11 21.15 -3.89 -4.39
CA CYS A 11 19.73 -4.19 -4.25
C CYS A 11 19.06 -3.53 -3.03
N TYR A 12 19.79 -3.23 -1.94
CA TYR A 12 19.19 -2.53 -0.79
C TYR A 12 18.89 -1.05 -1.08
N ASN A 13 19.71 -0.41 -1.91
CA ASN A 13 19.53 1.00 -2.31
C ASN A 13 18.39 1.17 -3.30
N THR A 14 18.28 0.26 -4.28
CA THR A 14 17.21 0.28 -5.26
C THR A 14 15.86 -0.03 -4.62
N GLY A 15 15.79 -1.01 -3.73
CA GLY A 15 14.53 -1.33 -3.03
C GLY A 15 14.00 -0.21 -2.14
N THR A 16 14.88 0.53 -1.46
CA THR A 16 14.50 1.68 -0.62
C THR A 16 14.10 2.89 -1.46
N THR A 17 14.82 3.16 -2.55
CA THR A 17 14.52 4.26 -3.48
C THR A 17 13.22 4.01 -4.24
N ALA A 18 13.02 2.79 -4.76
CA ALA A 18 11.79 2.39 -5.44
C ALA A 18 10.59 2.44 -4.49
N ALA A 19 10.74 1.99 -3.24
CA ALA A 19 9.65 2.09 -2.26
C ALA A 19 9.24 3.54 -1.97
N LYS A 20 10.19 4.49 -1.91
CA LYS A 20 9.88 5.93 -1.76
C LYS A 20 9.20 6.50 -2.99
N HIS A 21 9.72 6.18 -4.18
CA HIS A 21 9.18 6.68 -5.44
C HIS A 21 7.73 6.21 -5.63
N ILE A 22 7.51 4.90 -5.50
CA ILE A 22 6.16 4.32 -5.57
C ILE A 22 5.29 4.97 -4.51
N HIS A 23 5.71 5.02 -3.24
CA HIS A 23 4.91 5.61 -2.15
C HIS A 23 4.50 7.07 -2.41
N ALA A 24 5.37 7.88 -3.02
CA ALA A 24 5.05 9.25 -3.43
C ALA A 24 4.10 9.30 -4.63
N GLU A 25 4.32 8.46 -5.65
CA GLU A 25 3.51 8.38 -6.87
C GLU A 25 2.05 7.99 -6.61
N ILE A 26 1.83 7.06 -5.68
CA ILE A 26 0.50 6.56 -5.29
C ILE A 26 -0.04 7.20 -4.00
N ASP A 27 0.52 8.32 -3.58
CA ASP A 27 0.05 9.13 -2.44
C ASP A 27 -0.16 8.31 -1.15
N ALA A 28 0.82 7.46 -0.83
CA ALA A 28 0.81 6.59 0.34
C ALA A 28 -0.36 5.59 0.41
N THR A 29 -1.07 5.31 -0.68
CA THR A 29 -2.22 4.38 -0.67
C THR A 29 -1.82 2.93 -0.37
N TYR A 30 -0.61 2.51 -0.75
CA TYR A 30 -0.18 1.13 -0.66
C TYR A 30 0.62 0.82 0.61
N GLY A 31 0.10 -0.14 1.39
CA GLY A 31 0.86 -0.82 2.43
C GLY A 31 1.79 -1.90 1.88
N SER A 32 2.51 -2.57 2.79
CA SER A 32 3.54 -3.58 2.48
C SER A 32 3.13 -4.70 1.52
N ARG A 33 1.83 -5.07 1.48
CA ARG A 33 1.33 -6.11 0.56
C ARG A 33 1.31 -5.63 -0.89
N ARG A 34 0.74 -4.46 -1.15
CA ARG A 34 0.65 -3.88 -2.50
C ARG A 34 2.01 -3.39 -2.97
N MET A 35 2.79 -2.78 -2.07
CA MET A 35 4.18 -2.37 -2.35
C MET A 35 5.05 -3.56 -2.79
N CYS A 36 4.88 -4.73 -2.18
CA CYS A 36 5.60 -5.95 -2.58
C CYS A 36 5.24 -6.44 -4.00
N MET A 37 4.03 -6.21 -4.48
CA MET A 37 3.61 -6.58 -5.84
C MET A 37 4.26 -5.65 -6.86
N VAL A 38 4.15 -4.33 -6.65
CA VAL A 38 4.73 -3.33 -7.56
C VAL A 38 6.26 -3.43 -7.58
N LEU A 39 6.89 -3.65 -6.44
CA LEU A 39 8.35 -3.84 -6.38
C LEU A 39 8.79 -5.11 -7.12
N ARG A 40 7.99 -6.18 -7.10
CA ARG A 40 8.29 -7.41 -7.86
C ARG A 40 8.21 -7.21 -9.36
N GLU A 41 7.31 -6.33 -9.82
CA GLU A 41 7.23 -5.93 -11.23
C GLU A 41 8.43 -5.08 -11.67
N GLN A 42 9.13 -4.44 -10.72
CA GLN A 42 10.37 -3.67 -10.91
C GLN A 42 11.63 -4.52 -10.66
N ASP A 43 11.54 -5.84 -10.86
CA ASP A 43 12.61 -6.83 -10.62
C ASP A 43 13.19 -6.86 -9.20
N PHE A 44 12.50 -6.27 -8.21
CA PHE A 44 12.90 -6.35 -6.81
C PHE A 44 12.34 -7.62 -6.16
N SER A 45 13.17 -8.65 -6.05
CA SER A 45 12.85 -9.95 -5.46
C SER A 45 12.77 -9.92 -3.92
N ALA A 46 12.11 -8.92 -3.34
CA ALA A 46 11.87 -8.85 -1.90
C ALA A 46 10.54 -9.46 -1.50
N GLY A 47 10.56 -10.26 -0.44
CA GLY A 47 9.35 -10.74 0.23
C GLY A 47 8.67 -9.63 1.02
N ARG A 48 7.37 -9.82 1.31
CA ARG A 48 6.54 -8.89 2.10
C ARG A 48 7.20 -8.46 3.43
N TYR A 49 7.92 -9.37 4.09
CA TYR A 49 8.62 -9.08 5.34
C TYR A 49 9.75 -8.07 5.17
N ARG A 50 10.55 -8.20 4.09
CA ARG A 50 11.63 -7.26 3.77
C ARG A 50 11.05 -5.90 3.40
N VAL A 51 9.97 -5.86 2.62
CA VAL A 51 9.24 -4.63 2.29
C VAL A 51 8.68 -3.96 3.54
N ARG A 52 8.16 -4.72 4.51
CA ARG A 52 7.73 -4.17 5.81
C ARG A 52 8.90 -3.54 6.59
N GLN A 53 10.07 -4.18 6.60
CA GLN A 53 11.26 -3.62 7.25
C GLN A 53 11.70 -2.31 6.57
N ILE A 54 11.70 -2.27 5.23
CA ILE A 54 12.01 -1.07 4.44
C ILE A 54 11.02 0.07 4.73
N ILE A 55 9.71 -0.21 4.67
CA ILE A 55 8.67 0.77 4.97
C ILE A 55 8.84 1.32 6.40
N LYS A 56 9.14 0.44 7.37
CA LYS A 56 9.40 0.86 8.76
C LYS A 56 10.68 1.68 8.91
N SER A 57 11.78 1.26 8.29
CA SER A 57 13.06 1.98 8.37
C SER A 57 12.99 3.34 7.70
N LEU A 58 12.10 3.49 6.72
CA LEU A 58 11.85 4.75 6.01
C LEU A 58 10.70 5.57 6.59
N LEU A 59 10.08 5.11 7.69
CA LEU A 59 8.92 5.74 8.34
C LEU A 59 7.74 6.02 7.36
N LEU A 60 7.60 5.19 6.32
CA LEU A 60 6.54 5.33 5.34
C LEU A 60 5.24 4.77 5.94
N VAL A 61 4.24 5.63 6.11
CA VAL A 61 2.91 5.22 6.60
C VAL A 61 1.95 5.24 5.43
N ALA A 62 1.18 4.16 5.27
CA ALA A 62 0.13 4.12 4.26
C ALA A 62 -1.11 4.86 4.76
N LYS A 63 -1.75 5.67 3.90
CA LYS A 63 -3.04 6.30 4.19
C LYS A 63 -4.06 5.20 4.46
N ARG A 64 -4.78 5.33 5.57
CA ARG A 64 -5.96 4.52 5.83
C ARG A 64 -7.13 5.23 5.15
N PRO A 65 -7.91 4.56 4.28
CA PRO A 65 -9.17 5.13 3.84
C PRO A 65 -10.00 5.42 5.09
N GLY A 66 -10.37 6.69 5.27
CA GLY A 66 -11.21 7.11 6.39
C GLY A 66 -12.47 6.26 6.40
N HIS A 67 -12.84 5.73 7.58
CA HIS A 67 -14.05 4.95 7.71
C HIS A 67 -15.24 5.85 7.37
N TYR A 68 -15.95 5.55 6.28
CA TYR A 68 -17.19 6.24 5.92
C TYR A 68 -18.17 6.05 7.07
N ARG A 69 -18.40 7.12 7.84
CA ARG A 69 -19.51 7.19 8.79
C ARG A 69 -20.70 7.75 8.02
N PRO A 70 -21.75 6.97 7.71
CA PRO A 70 -22.96 7.56 7.16
C PRO A 70 -23.52 8.54 8.20
N VAL A 71 -23.39 9.82 7.92
CA VAL A 71 -23.96 10.88 8.75
C VAL A 71 -25.46 10.90 8.44
N ASN A 72 -26.26 10.41 9.40
CA ASN A 72 -27.72 10.51 9.43
C ASN A 72 -28.48 9.83 8.27
N ILE A 73 -28.66 8.51 8.39
CA ILE A 73 -29.82 7.85 7.78
C ILE A 73 -30.87 7.73 8.89
N SER A 74 -31.81 8.67 8.93
CA SER A 74 -33.00 8.54 9.78
C SER A 74 -33.76 7.26 9.39
N PRO A 75 -34.09 6.36 10.34
CA PRO A 75 -34.85 5.15 10.06
C PRO A 75 -36.23 5.43 9.43
N ASP A 76 -36.73 6.66 9.55
CA ASP A 76 -38.02 7.12 9.02
C ASP A 76 -38.12 7.08 7.48
N LYS A 77 -36.99 7.16 6.75
CA LYS A 77 -37.02 7.11 5.28
C LYS A 77 -37.22 5.70 4.70
N TYR A 78 -36.93 4.64 5.45
CA TYR A 78 -37.14 3.26 4.98
C TYR A 78 -38.61 2.85 5.07
N GLU A 79 -39.26 3.17 6.19
CA GLU A 79 -40.68 2.86 6.44
C GLU A 79 -41.62 3.55 5.44
N ARG A 80 -41.35 4.81 5.09
CA ARG A 80 -42.16 5.56 4.12
C ARG A 80 -42.13 5.00 2.69
N ARG A 81 -41.09 4.24 2.31
CA ARG A 81 -41.00 3.62 0.97
C ARG A 81 -41.78 2.31 0.90
N LEU A 82 -41.85 1.55 2.00
CA LEU A 82 -42.63 0.31 2.06
C LEU A 82 -44.14 0.58 2.05
N GLN A 83 -44.58 1.70 2.60
CA GLN A 83 -46.00 2.10 2.64
C GLN A 83 -46.52 2.72 1.33
N GLN A 84 -45.63 3.12 0.41
CA GLN A 84 -46.00 3.76 -0.87
C GLN A 84 -46.07 2.79 -2.06
N GLY A 85 -45.95 1.48 -1.82
CA GLY A 85 -46.31 0.46 -2.81
C GLY A 85 -47.81 0.19 -2.76
N ALA A 86 -48.58 1.01 -3.47
CA ALA A 86 -49.96 0.72 -3.87
C ALA A 86 -50.00 0.31 -5.34
#